data_AF-A0A966SBW5-F1
#
_entry.id   AF-A0A966SBW5-F1
#
_cell.length_a   1.000
_cell.length_b   1.000
_cell.length_c   1.000
_cell.angle_alpha   90.00
_cell.angle_beta   90.00
_cell.angle_gamma   90.00
#
_symmetry.space_group_name_H-M   'P 1'
#
loop_
_entity.id
_entity.type
_entity.pdbx_description
1 polymer ?
#
loop_
_entity_poly.entity_id
_entity_poly.type
_entity_poly.pdbx_seq_one_letter_code
_entity_poly.pdbx_strand_id
1 'polypeptide(L)'
;MRLRICDLRNLGPQAERMLASVGIHSVEDLRRVGALEAYLAVRRSAQTRSLNLLWALVGALEPWPEGRDWREIAASEARLPLMLQVEGNKEGSREEPVWVPGLPFEAKKTPR
;
A
#
# COMPACT_ATOMS: atom_id res chain seq x y z
N MET A 1 2.03 -27.47 -6.61
CA MET A 1 1.04 -26.59 -5.94
C MET A 1 1.30 -25.17 -6.37
N ARG A 2 0.25 -24.41 -6.73
CA ARG A 2 0.38 -22.98 -7.01
C ARG A 2 0.32 -22.24 -5.67
N LEU A 3 1.36 -21.48 -5.33
CA LEU A 3 1.41 -20.71 -4.08
C LEU A 3 0.32 -19.64 -4.09
N ARG A 4 -0.41 -19.51 -2.99
CA ARG A 4 -1.36 -18.40 -2.79
C ARG A 4 -0.71 -17.28 -1.99
N ILE A 5 -1.34 -16.12 -1.99
CA ILE A 5 -0.83 -14.95 -1.27
C ILE A 5 -0.85 -15.21 0.24
N CYS A 6 -1.90 -15.85 0.75
CA CYS A 6 -2.00 -16.20 2.17
C CYS A 6 -1.00 -17.29 2.63
N ASP A 7 -0.26 -17.89 1.70
CA ASP A 7 0.78 -18.88 2.01
C ASP A 7 2.17 -18.21 2.13
N LEU A 8 2.29 -16.92 1.77
CA LEU A 8 3.52 -16.16 1.89
C LEU A 8 3.77 -15.74 3.34
N ARG A 9 5.05 -15.65 3.72
CA ARG A 9 5.46 -15.17 5.05
C ARG A 9 4.82 -13.81 5.34
N ASN A 10 4.30 -13.66 6.56
CA ASN A 10 3.59 -12.47 7.07
C ASN A 10 2.20 -12.20 6.46
N LEU A 11 1.75 -12.91 5.42
CA LEU A 11 0.47 -12.67 4.78
C LEU A 11 -0.53 -13.76 5.14
N GLY A 12 -1.68 -13.36 5.69
CA GLY A 12 -2.80 -14.25 5.98
C GLY A 12 -4.01 -14.01 5.06
N PRO A 13 -5.11 -14.75 5.26
CA PRO A 13 -6.33 -14.64 4.44
C PRO A 13 -6.96 -13.24 4.43
N GLN A 14 -6.71 -12.41 5.46
CA GLN A 14 -7.15 -11.01 5.45
C GLN A 14 -6.35 -10.18 4.46
N ALA A 15 -5.02 -10.31 4.45
CA ALA A 15 -4.16 -9.60 3.50
C ALA A 15 -4.48 -10.02 2.06
N GLU A 16 -4.71 -11.31 1.81
CA GLU A 16 -5.13 -11.81 0.50
C GLU A 16 -6.45 -11.18 0.04
N ARG A 17 -7.46 -11.07 0.91
CA ARG A 17 -8.73 -10.39 0.57
C ARG A 17 -8.55 -8.91 0.26
N MET A 18 -7.73 -8.21 1.04
CA MET A 18 -7.42 -6.80 0.82
C MET A 18 -6.71 -6.59 -0.52
N LEU A 19 -5.74 -7.44 -0.85
CA LEU A 19 -5.03 -7.42 -2.13
C LEU A 19 -5.96 -7.75 -3.30
N ALA A 20 -6.82 -8.76 -3.16
CA ALA A 20 -7.79 -9.12 -4.19
C ALA A 20 -8.77 -7.99 -4.50
N SER A 21 -9.20 -7.23 -3.49
CA SER A 21 -10.12 -6.09 -3.68
C SER A 21 -9.51 -4.91 -4.46
N VAL A 22 -8.18 -4.88 -4.61
CA VAL A 22 -7.45 -3.90 -5.42
C VAL A 22 -6.85 -4.50 -6.70
N GLY A 23 -7.33 -5.69 -7.10
CA GLY A 23 -6.95 -6.34 -8.37
C GLY A 23 -5.71 -7.22 -8.31
N ILE A 24 -5.18 -7.56 -7.13
CA ILE A 24 -4.00 -8.42 -6.96
C ILE A 24 -4.49 -9.82 -6.52
N HIS A 25 -4.56 -10.76 -7.47
CA HIS A 25 -5.19 -12.07 -7.25
C HIS A 25 -4.21 -13.24 -7.12
N SER A 26 -2.94 -13.02 -7.45
CA SER A 26 -1.92 -14.08 -7.42
C SER A 26 -0.60 -13.59 -6.84
N VAL A 27 0.24 -14.55 -6.44
CA VAL A 27 1.63 -14.29 -6.04
C VAL A 27 2.41 -13.66 -7.19
N GLU A 28 2.17 -14.10 -8.41
CA GLU A 28 2.80 -13.51 -9.60
C GLU A 28 2.39 -12.04 -9.79
N ASP A 29 1.11 -11.71 -9.61
CA ASP A 29 0.63 -10.32 -9.64
C ASP A 29 1.29 -9.48 -8.55
N LEU A 30 1.32 -10.01 -7.32
CA LEU A 30 1.90 -9.31 -6.19
C LEU A 30 3.40 -9.03 -6.40
N ARG A 31 4.15 -10.00 -6.94
CA ARG A 31 5.57 -9.81 -7.27
C ARG A 31 5.78 -8.78 -8.38
N ARG A 32 4.90 -8.78 -9.40
CA ARG A 32 4.96 -7.81 -10.50
C ARG A 32 4.63 -6.39 -10.04
N VAL A 33 3.66 -6.23 -9.14
CA VAL A 33 3.28 -4.92 -8.58
C VAL A 33 4.31 -4.43 -7.55
N GLY A 34 4.83 -5.32 -6.72
CA GLY A 34 5.74 -4.98 -5.63
C GLY A 34 5.04 -4.52 -4.36
N ALA A 35 5.76 -4.56 -3.24
CA ALA A 35 5.19 -4.35 -1.90
C ALA A 35 4.64 -2.92 -1.70
N LEU A 36 5.39 -1.91 -2.14
CA LEU A 36 5.03 -0.50 -1.95
C LEU A 36 3.74 -0.16 -2.70
N GLU A 37 3.66 -0.48 -3.99
CA GLU A 37 2.48 -0.18 -4.82
C GLU A 37 1.26 -0.98 -4.40
N ALA A 38 1.43 -2.25 -4.00
CA ALA A 38 0.36 -3.05 -3.44
C ALA A 38 -0.19 -2.42 -2.14
N TYR A 39 0.70 -2.00 -1.24
CA TYR A 39 0.31 -1.29 -0.01
C TYR A 39 -0.45 0.01 -0.32
N LEU A 40 0.04 0.82 -1.27
CA LEU A 40 -0.58 2.09 -1.65
C LEU A 40 -1.96 1.90 -2.27
N ALA A 41 -2.14 0.89 -3.12
CA ALA A 41 -3.43 0.53 -3.69
C ALA A 41 -4.44 0.18 -2.59
N VAL A 42 -4.04 -0.68 -1.64
CA VAL A 42 -4.89 -1.04 -0.50
C VAL A 42 -5.17 0.16 0.41
N ARG A 43 -4.18 1.03 0.64
CA ARG A 43 -4.35 2.26 1.41
C ARG A 43 -5.35 3.23 0.75
N ARG A 44 -5.30 3.40 -0.57
CA ARG A 44 -6.23 4.24 -1.35
C ARG A 44 -7.68 3.74 -1.27
N SER A 45 -7.87 2.42 -1.15
CA SER A 45 -9.20 1.82 -0.91
C SER A 45 -9.69 1.95 0.55
N ALA A 46 -8.99 2.71 1.40
CA ALA A 46 -9.31 2.97 2.81
C ALA A 46 -9.38 1.73 3.74
N GLN A 47 -8.91 0.56 3.28
CA GLN A 47 -8.94 -0.68 4.07
C GLN A 47 -7.84 -0.76 5.15
N THR A 48 -6.80 0.07 5.06
CA THR A 48 -5.77 0.17 6.09
C THR A 48 -5.14 1.56 6.13
N ARG A 49 -4.73 1.97 7.33
CA ARG A 49 -3.82 3.10 7.57
C ARG A 49 -2.53 2.67 8.27
N SER A 50 -2.41 1.38 8.60
CA SER A 50 -1.28 0.84 9.36
C SER A 50 -0.15 0.43 8.42
N LEU A 51 1.09 0.80 8.79
CA LEU A 51 2.31 0.35 8.12
C LEU A 51 2.57 -1.15 8.29
N ASN A 52 1.84 -1.85 9.17
CA ASN A 52 2.02 -3.31 9.34
C ASN A 52 1.79 -4.07 8.03
N LEU A 53 0.83 -3.64 7.20
CA LEU A 53 0.64 -4.27 5.89
C LEU A 53 1.85 -4.02 4.98
N LEU A 54 2.42 -2.80 4.99
CA LEU A 54 3.64 -2.50 4.23
C LEU A 54 4.79 -3.42 4.65
N TRP A 55 5.04 -3.56 5.95
CA TRP A 55 6.09 -4.43 6.47
C TRP A 55 5.87 -5.89 6.13
N ALA A 56 4.62 -6.35 6.23
CA ALA A 56 4.25 -7.71 5.85
C ALA A 56 4.50 -7.97 4.37
N LEU A 57 4.14 -7.02 3.48
CA LEU A 57 4.36 -7.13 2.04
C LEU A 57 5.84 -7.10 1.67
N VAL A 58 6.63 -6.22 2.27
CA VAL A 58 8.08 -6.16 2.04
C VAL A 58 8.74 -7.45 2.50
N GLY A 59 8.44 -7.90 3.73
CA GLY A 59 8.96 -9.15 4.26
C GLY A 59 8.45 -10.39 3.50
N ALA A 60 7.29 -10.33 2.84
CA ALA A 60 6.81 -11.43 2.00
C ALA A 60 7.56 -11.54 0.66
N LEU A 61 8.11 -10.42 0.16
CA LEU A 61 8.73 -10.35 -1.17
C LEU A 61 10.26 -10.31 -1.13
N GLU A 62 10.87 -9.96 0.01
CA GLU A 62 12.32 -9.80 0.13
C GLU A 62 12.87 -10.46 1.41
N PRO A 63 13.77 -11.45 1.29
CA PRO A 63 14.21 -12.12 0.05
C PRO A 63 13.10 -13.00 -0.53
N TRP A 64 13.10 -13.19 -1.86
CA TRP A 64 12.19 -14.13 -2.51
C TRP A 64 12.89 -15.47 -2.80
N PRO A 65 12.25 -16.63 -2.55
CA PRO A 65 10.87 -16.84 -2.06
C PRO A 65 10.68 -16.96 -0.54
N GLU A 66 11.74 -16.95 0.26
CA GLU A 66 11.69 -17.31 1.70
C GLU A 66 10.97 -16.26 2.56
N GLY A 67 11.10 -15.01 2.18
CA GLY A 67 10.68 -13.84 2.94
C GLY A 67 11.50 -13.61 4.21
N ARG A 68 11.22 -12.49 4.87
CA ARG A 68 11.76 -12.09 6.18
C ARG A 68 10.61 -11.76 7.13
N ASP A 69 10.79 -11.95 8.45
CA ASP A 69 9.78 -11.52 9.43
C ASP A 69 9.57 -10.00 9.32
N TRP A 70 8.31 -9.57 9.28
CA TRP A 70 7.95 -8.15 9.13
C TRP A 70 8.53 -7.28 10.25
N ARG A 71 8.77 -7.83 11.45
CA ARG A 71 9.37 -7.10 12.58
C ARG A 71 10.82 -6.73 12.32
N GLU A 72 11.56 -7.59 11.63
CA GLU A 72 12.94 -7.31 11.23
C GLU A 72 12.98 -6.17 10.21
N ILE A 73 12.02 -6.14 9.27
CA ILE A 73 11.89 -5.03 8.32
C ILE A 73 11.58 -3.72 9.07
N ALA A 74 10.60 -3.75 9.96
CA ALA A 74 10.17 -2.58 10.73
C ALA A 74 11.26 -2.01 11.66
N ALA A 75 12.24 -2.84 12.06
CA ALA A 75 13.39 -2.45 12.87
C ALA A 75 14.67 -2.18 12.06
N SER A 76 14.64 -2.38 10.74
CA SER A 76 15.81 -2.21 9.87
C SER A 76 15.94 -0.80 9.29
N GLU A 77 17.12 -0.52 8.73
CA GLU A 77 17.41 0.70 7.96
C GLU A 77 16.48 0.91 6.76
N ALA A 78 15.81 -0.14 6.26
CA ALA A 78 14.83 -0.02 5.17
C ALA A 78 13.55 0.74 5.60
N ARG A 79 13.28 0.84 6.91
CA ARG A 79 12.07 1.46 7.45
C ARG A 79 11.92 2.92 7.01
N LEU A 80 12.95 3.73 7.20
CA LEU A 80 12.88 5.18 6.94
C LEU A 80 12.68 5.49 5.44
N PRO A 81 13.46 4.93 4.50
CA PRO A 81 13.22 5.12 3.07
C PRO A 81 11.80 4.72 2.63
N LEU A 82 11.28 3.59 3.12
CA LEU A 82 9.93 3.14 2.79
C LEU A 82 8.85 4.10 3.31
N MET A 83 9.02 4.66 4.51
CA MET A 83 8.11 5.67 5.06
C MET A 83 8.11 6.94 4.21
N LEU A 84 9.28 7.42 3.79
CA LEU A 84 9.40 8.61 2.94
C LEU A 84 8.73 8.41 1.57
N GLN A 85 8.91 7.24 0.95
CA GLN A 85 8.23 6.91 -0.31
C GLN A 85 6.70 6.90 -0.16
N VAL A 86 6.22 6.35 0.97
CA VAL A 86 4.80 6.31 1.32
C VAL A 86 4.21 7.71 1.56
N GLU A 87 5.01 8.64 2.05
CA GLU A 87 4.64 10.04 2.26
C GLU A 87 4.69 10.85 0.97
N GLY A 88 5.72 10.69 0.15
CA GLY A 88 5.82 11.33 -1.17
C GLY A 88 4.66 10.96 -2.10
N ASN A 89 4.08 9.77 -1.93
CA ASN A 89 2.89 9.34 -2.68
C ASN A 89 1.56 9.78 -2.05
N LYS A 90 1.56 10.66 -1.02
CA LYS A 90 0.33 11.27 -0.48
C LYS A 90 -0.15 12.47 -1.30
N GLU A 91 0.68 13.01 -2.20
CA GLU A 91 0.41 14.24 -2.96
C GLU A 91 -0.56 14.06 -4.15
N GLY A 92 -1.15 12.88 -4.34
CA GLY A 92 -2.01 12.56 -5.50
C GLY A 92 -3.51 12.49 -5.23
N SER A 93 -3.98 12.67 -3.99
CA SER A 93 -5.39 12.46 -3.67
C SER A 93 -5.88 13.33 -2.52
N ARG A 94 -6.09 14.62 -2.81
CA ARG A 94 -7.12 15.53 -2.31
C ARG A 94 -6.65 16.98 -2.53
N GLU A 95 -7.00 17.56 -3.68
CA GLU A 95 -7.27 19.00 -3.69
C GLU A 95 -8.54 19.22 -2.87
N GLU A 96 -8.43 19.27 -1.53
CA GLU A 96 -9.45 19.97 -0.76
C GLU A 96 -9.17 21.46 -0.94
N PRO A 97 -10.14 22.26 -1.43
CA PRO A 97 -9.93 23.69 -1.52
C PRO A 97 -9.68 24.21 -0.11
N VAL A 98 -8.47 24.72 0.13
CA VAL A 98 -8.14 25.45 1.35
C VAL A 98 -9.11 26.62 1.44
N TRP A 99 -9.97 26.62 2.46
CA TRP A 99 -10.82 27.76 2.73
C TRP A 99 -9.92 28.93 3.19
N VAL A 100 -9.88 29.98 2.37
CA VAL A 100 -9.16 31.23 2.64
C VAL A 100 -10.21 32.32 2.92
N PRO A 101 -10.23 32.93 4.12
CA PRO A 101 -11.18 33.99 4.42
C PRO A 101 -11.05 35.13 3.41
N GLY A 102 -12.16 35.49 2.75
CA GLY A 102 -12.24 36.64 1.83
C GLY A 102 -12.03 36.35 0.35
N LEU A 103 -11.75 35.10 -0.06
CA LEU A 103 -11.80 34.72 -1.48
C LEU A 103 -13.19 34.16 -1.85
N PRO A 104 -13.79 34.56 -2.99
CA PRO A 104 -15.04 33.97 -3.46
C PRO A 104 -14.86 32.48 -3.76
N PHE A 105 -15.85 31.67 -3.36
CA PHE A 105 -15.90 30.23 -3.64
C PHE A 105 -16.20 30.01 -5.13
N GLU A 106 -15.15 29.83 -5.93
CA GLU A 106 -15.28 29.37 -7.31
C GLU A 106 -15.56 27.86 -7.29
N ALA A 107 -16.84 27.50 -7.33
CA ALA A 107 -17.26 26.13 -7.58
C ALA A 107 -16.85 25.73 -9.00
N LYS A 108 -15.86 24.83 -9.15
CA LYS A 108 -15.47 24.30 -10.47
C LYS A 108 -16.71 23.69 -11.13
N LYS A 109 -17.21 24.31 -12.21
CA LYS A 109 -18.29 23.77 -13.04
C LYS A 109 -17.80 22.48 -13.70
N THR A 110 -18.37 21.35 -13.32
CA THR A 110 -18.23 20.08 -14.06
C THR A 110 -18.82 20.25 -15.47
N PRO A 111 -18.06 19.98 -16.55
CA PRO A 111 -18.64 19.90 -17.88
C PRO A 111 -19.51 18.63 -17.98
N ARG A 112 -20.67 18.75 -18.64
CA ARG A 112 -21.56 17.63 -18.99
C ARG A 112 -20.94 16.72 -20.04
#